data_AF-F1W3X0-F1
#
_entry.id   AF-F1W3X0-F1
#
_cell.length_a   1.000
_cell.length_b   1.000
_cell.length_c   1.000
_cell.angle_alpha   90.00
_cell.angle_beta   90.00
_cell.angle_gamma   90.00
#
_symmetry.space_group_name_H-M   'P 1'
#
loop_
_entity.id
_entity.type
_entity.pdbx_description
1 polymer ?
#
loop_
_entity_poly.entity_id
_entity_poly.type
_entity_poly.pdbx_seq_one_letter_code
_entity_poly.pdbx_strand_id
1 'polypeptide(L)'
;MTTSLLDCIVLDTSPNPTAAVIWLHGLGADGNDFAPVVNELDLTGCPGIRFVFPHAPTMPVTVNNGYVMRAWYDILGTDLVRREDEAGLRKSQAAVEQLIAQQTAAGIPASR
;
A
#
# COMPACT_ATOMS: atom_id res chain seq x y z
N MET A 1 9.30 11.74 16.01
CA MET A 1 9.94 10.85 15.02
C MET A 1 9.24 11.12 13.70
N THR A 2 9.97 11.57 12.68
CA THR A 2 9.42 11.78 11.34
C THR A 2 9.14 10.42 10.72
N THR A 3 7.87 10.06 10.55
CA THR A 3 7.49 8.91 9.74
C THR A 3 7.96 9.20 8.31
N SER A 4 8.96 8.47 7.83
CA SER A 4 9.37 8.57 6.43
C SER A 4 8.19 8.13 5.57
N LEU A 5 7.88 8.91 4.55
CA LEU A 5 6.88 8.56 3.55
C LEU A 5 7.27 7.26 2.85
N LEU A 6 6.28 6.44 2.52
CA LEU A 6 6.49 5.21 1.77
C LEU A 6 6.88 5.54 0.33
N ASP A 7 7.92 4.88 -0.18
CA ASP A 7 8.21 4.89 -1.61
C ASP A 7 7.04 4.25 -2.36
N CYS A 8 6.60 4.86 -3.45
CA CYS A 8 5.44 4.42 -4.21
C CYS A 8 5.71 4.45 -5.71
N ILE A 9 5.16 3.48 -6.44
CA ILE A 9 4.93 3.61 -7.87
C ILE A 9 3.59 4.33 -8.06
N VAL A 10 3.55 5.35 -8.90
CA VAL A 10 2.33 6.12 -9.18
C VAL A 10 2.04 6.07 -10.67
N LEU A 11 0.83 5.63 -11.02
CA LEU A 11 0.35 5.56 -12.40
C LEU A 11 -0.98 6.31 -12.51
N ASP A 12 -1.05 7.29 -13.41
CA ASP A 12 -2.27 8.03 -13.71
C ASP A 12 -2.86 7.53 -15.03
N THR A 13 -4.16 7.21 -15.06
CA THR A 13 -4.84 6.75 -16.30
C THR A 13 -5.26 7.89 -17.21
N SER A 14 -5.31 9.12 -16.70
CA SER A 14 -5.53 10.34 -17.46
C SER A 14 -4.84 11.53 -16.78
N PRO A 15 -4.62 12.64 -17.50
CA PRO A 15 -4.30 13.92 -16.86
C PRO A 15 -5.41 14.29 -15.85
N ASN A 16 -5.02 14.82 -14.69
CA ASN A 16 -5.93 15.26 -13.62
C ASN A 16 -6.91 14.18 -13.13
N PRO A 17 -6.42 13.07 -12.53
CA PRO A 17 -7.29 12.02 -12.01
C PRO A 17 -8.19 12.57 -10.90
N THR A 18 -9.45 12.11 -10.87
CA THR A 18 -10.42 12.51 -9.85
C THR A 18 -10.69 11.38 -8.86
N ALA A 19 -10.21 10.17 -9.12
CA ALA A 19 -10.26 8.99 -8.26
C ALA A 19 -8.84 8.49 -7.95
N ALA A 20 -8.67 7.75 -6.85
CA ALA A 20 -7.42 7.09 -6.52
C ALA A 20 -7.65 5.66 -6.00
N VAL A 21 -6.70 4.78 -6.28
CA VAL A 21 -6.62 3.41 -5.76
C VAL A 21 -5.24 3.25 -5.13
N ILE A 22 -5.20 3.00 -3.81
CA ILE A 22 -3.97 2.65 -3.11
C ILE A 22 -3.95 1.14 -2.95
N TRP A 23 -3.00 0.46 -3.60
CA TRP A 23 -2.98 -1.00 -3.70
C TRP A 23 -1.74 -1.58 -3.02
N LEU A 24 -1.93 -2.24 -1.88
CA LEU A 24 -0.86 -2.84 -1.09
C LEU A 24 -0.54 -4.26 -1.59
N HIS A 25 0.74 -4.56 -1.78
CA HIS A 25 1.21 -5.89 -2.14
C HIS A 25 1.23 -6.85 -0.94
N GLY A 26 1.41 -8.15 -1.20
CA GLY A 26 1.53 -9.20 -0.19
C GLY A 26 2.92 -9.31 0.47
N LEU A 27 3.10 -10.25 1.40
CA LEU A 27 4.38 -10.49 2.08
C LEU A 27 5.50 -10.82 1.09
N GLY A 28 6.66 -10.18 1.24
CA GLY A 28 7.86 -10.47 0.45
C GLY A 28 7.86 -9.89 -0.98
N ALA A 29 6.73 -9.38 -1.45
CA ALA A 29 6.55 -8.71 -2.73
C ALA A 29 6.96 -7.23 -2.69
N ASP A 30 6.78 -6.53 -3.80
CA ASP A 30 6.86 -5.07 -3.88
C ASP A 30 5.79 -4.46 -4.80
N GLY A 31 5.73 -3.13 -4.95
CA GLY A 31 4.72 -2.43 -5.75
C GLY A 31 4.71 -2.80 -7.24
N ASN A 32 5.79 -3.40 -7.78
CA ASN A 32 5.83 -3.88 -9.16
C ASN A 32 4.99 -5.13 -9.38
N ASP A 33 4.56 -5.84 -8.33
CA ASP A 33 3.68 -7.02 -8.48
C ASP A 33 2.34 -6.65 -9.10
N PHE A 34 1.79 -5.49 -8.74
CA PHE A 34 0.47 -5.04 -9.18
C PHE A 34 0.51 -3.90 -10.20
N ALA A 35 1.59 -3.14 -10.30
CA ALA A 35 1.66 -2.03 -11.25
C ALA A 35 1.38 -2.44 -12.72
N PRO A 36 1.88 -3.59 -13.24
CA PRO A 36 1.56 -4.05 -14.59
C PRO A 36 0.09 -4.45 -14.77
N VAL A 37 -0.60 -4.87 -13.69
CA VAL A 37 -2.00 -5.31 -13.74
C VAL A 37 -2.92 -4.18 -14.19
N VAL A 38 -2.55 -2.91 -13.97
CA VAL A 38 -3.33 -1.75 -14.44
C VAL A 38 -3.60 -1.80 -15.94
N ASN A 39 -2.66 -2.31 -16.73
CA ASN A 39 -2.81 -2.41 -18.19
C ASN A 39 -3.82 -3.50 -18.62
N GLU A 40 -4.15 -4.43 -17.72
CA GLU A 40 -5.05 -5.56 -17.96
C GLU A 40 -6.49 -5.28 -17.45
N LEU A 41 -6.70 -4.16 -16.74
CA LEU A 41 -8.02 -3.78 -16.24
C LEU A 41 -8.85 -3.14 -17.35
N ASP A 42 -10.11 -3.57 -17.48
CA ASP A 42 -11.10 -2.81 -18.24
C ASP A 42 -11.55 -1.60 -17.41
N LEU A 43 -11.00 -0.44 -17.74
CA LEU A 43 -11.33 0.85 -17.12
C LEU A 43 -12.28 1.68 -17.98
N THR A 44 -12.94 1.07 -18.96
CA THR A 44 -13.89 1.76 -19.85
C THR A 44 -15.02 2.36 -19.03
N GLY A 45 -15.23 3.68 -19.17
CA GLY A 45 -16.26 4.41 -18.44
C GLY A 45 -15.89 4.82 -17.01
N CYS A 46 -14.70 4.45 -16.51
CA CYS A 46 -14.18 4.99 -15.26
C CYS A 46 -13.72 6.45 -15.43
N PRO A 47 -13.76 7.27 -14.36
CA PRO A 47 -13.05 8.55 -14.35
C PRO A 47 -11.53 8.33 -14.42
N GLY A 48 -10.77 9.42 -14.59
CA GLY A 48 -9.31 9.38 -14.40
C GLY A 48 -8.96 8.86 -13.00
N ILE A 49 -8.15 7.81 -12.92
CA ILE A 49 -7.73 7.14 -11.69
C ILE A 49 -6.22 7.28 -11.53
N ARG A 50 -5.80 7.65 -10.31
CA ARG A 50 -4.43 7.49 -9.84
C ARG A 50 -4.27 6.18 -9.10
N PHE A 51 -3.46 5.27 -9.62
CA PHE A 51 -3.02 4.10 -8.89
C PHE A 51 -1.74 4.40 -8.12
N VAL A 52 -1.71 4.06 -6.84
CA VAL A 52 -0.56 4.22 -5.94
C VAL A 52 -0.20 2.85 -5.39
N PHE A 53 0.99 2.36 -5.71
CA PHE A 53 1.52 1.08 -5.25
C PHE A 53 2.65 1.32 -4.25
N PRO A 54 2.35 1.41 -2.95
CA PRO A 54 3.37 1.63 -1.94
C PRO A 54 4.24 0.38 -1.73
N HIS A 55 5.51 0.60 -1.44
CA HIS A 55 6.44 -0.43 -1.03
C HIS A 55 6.45 -0.57 0.48
N ALA A 56 6.17 -1.78 0.99
CA ALA A 56 6.31 -2.04 2.43
C ALA A 56 7.79 -1.89 2.86
N PRO A 57 8.07 -1.41 4.10
CA PRO A 57 9.42 -1.36 4.62
C PRO A 57 10.04 -2.76 4.72
N THR A 58 11.38 -2.83 4.70
CA THR A 58 12.10 -4.07 4.94
C THR A 58 12.26 -4.33 6.44
N MET A 59 11.90 -5.52 6.88
CA MET A 59 11.97 -5.92 8.28
C MET A 59 12.14 -7.44 8.43
N PRO A 60 12.68 -7.93 9.55
CA PRO A 60 12.69 -9.35 9.85
C PRO A 60 11.25 -9.86 10.06
N VAL A 61 10.96 -11.05 9.53
CA VAL A 61 9.64 -11.68 9.64
C VAL A 61 9.73 -12.97 10.44
N THR A 62 9.03 -13.05 11.57
CA THR A 62 9.15 -14.13 12.57
C THR A 62 8.78 -15.49 12.00
N VAL A 63 7.65 -15.62 11.28
CA VAL A 63 7.23 -16.89 10.65
C VAL A 63 8.23 -17.41 9.61
N ASN A 64 9.05 -16.51 9.06
CA ASN A 64 10.11 -16.83 8.11
C ASN A 64 11.49 -16.88 8.79
N ASN A 65 11.55 -17.29 10.06
CA ASN A 65 12.78 -17.42 10.86
C ASN A 65 13.63 -16.12 10.89
N GLY A 66 12.97 -14.95 10.90
CA GLY A 66 13.63 -13.65 10.95
C GLY A 66 14.26 -13.21 9.62
N TYR A 67 13.94 -13.88 8.51
CA TYR A 67 14.39 -13.44 7.18
C TYR A 67 13.91 -12.02 6.90
N VAL A 68 14.82 -11.16 6.43
CA VAL A 68 14.52 -9.75 6.13
C VAL A 68 13.91 -9.65 4.74
N MET A 69 12.66 -9.21 4.68
CA MET A 69 11.92 -9.00 3.45
C MET A 69 10.96 -7.82 3.61
N ARG A 70 10.27 -7.44 2.53
CA ARG A 70 9.22 -6.42 2.61
C ARG A 70 8.00 -6.97 3.34
N ALA A 71 7.60 -6.29 4.41
CA ALA A 71 6.42 -6.66 5.19
C ALA A 71 5.77 -5.42 5.80
N TRP A 72 4.45 -5.44 5.87
CA TRP A 72 3.66 -4.36 6.49
C TRP A 72 3.69 -4.44 8.03
N TYR A 73 3.76 -5.65 8.57
CA TYR A 73 3.82 -5.94 10.00
C TYR A 73 4.38 -7.35 10.20
N ASP A 74 4.79 -7.69 11.42
CA ASP A 74 5.38 -9.00 11.67
C ASP A 74 4.32 -10.08 11.76
N ILE A 75 4.64 -11.26 11.22
CA ILE A 75 3.79 -12.44 11.29
C ILE A 75 4.43 -13.39 12.30
N LEU A 76 3.85 -13.44 13.50
CA LEU A 76 4.42 -14.14 14.65
C LEU A 76 4.22 -15.67 14.60
N GLY A 77 3.33 -16.16 13.73
CA GLY A 77 3.02 -17.58 13.57
C GLY A 77 1.86 -17.82 12.61
N THR A 78 1.44 -19.08 12.45
CA THR A 78 0.37 -19.47 11.53
C THR A 78 -1.05 -19.33 12.12
N ASP A 79 -1.17 -19.24 13.45
CA ASP A 79 -2.43 -18.92 14.14
C ASP A 79 -2.64 -17.40 14.16
N LEU A 80 -2.94 -16.83 12.99
CA LEU A 80 -3.14 -15.39 12.77
C LEU A 80 -4.27 -14.81 13.62
N VAL A 81 -5.17 -15.64 14.15
CA VAL A 81 -6.32 -15.20 14.96
C VAL A 81 -5.92 -14.91 16.41
N ARG A 82 -4.79 -15.45 16.89
CA ARG A 82 -4.41 -15.35 18.31
C ARG A 82 -3.28 -14.37 18.63
N ARG A 83 -2.40 -14.04 17.67
CA ARG A 83 -1.20 -13.22 17.91
C ARG A 83 -0.85 -12.38 16.70
N GLU A 84 -1.43 -11.19 16.64
CA GLU A 84 -1.07 -10.16 15.67
C GLU A 84 0.01 -9.23 16.24
N ASP A 85 0.92 -8.74 15.38
CA ASP A 85 1.78 -7.60 15.68
C ASP A 85 0.95 -6.30 15.59
N GLU A 86 0.17 -6.01 16.64
CA GLU A 86 -0.69 -4.82 16.69
C GLU A 86 0.13 -3.54 16.44
N ALA A 87 1.33 -3.44 17.02
CA ALA A 87 2.18 -2.27 16.87
C ALA A 87 2.63 -2.07 15.41
N GLY A 88 3.02 -3.14 14.71
CA GLY A 88 3.31 -3.12 13.28
C GLY A 88 2.09 -2.76 12.44
N LEU A 89 0.94 -3.35 12.74
CA LEU A 89 -0.33 -3.04 12.06
C LEU A 89 -0.69 -1.55 12.19
N ARG A 90 -0.61 -0.97 13.39
CA ARG A 90 -0.87 0.46 13.62
C ARG A 90 0.10 1.37 12.87
N LYS A 91 1.38 0.98 12.75
CA LYS A 91 2.36 1.73 11.94
C LYS A 91 2.00 1.69 10.45
N SER A 92 1.62 0.53 9.93
CA SER A 92 1.17 0.39 8.55
C SER A 92 -0.12 1.16 8.28
N GLN A 93 -1.08 1.10 9.20
CA GLN A 93 -2.30 1.90 9.15
C GLN A 93 -1.97 3.39 9.01
N ALA A 94 -1.14 3.94 9.91
CA ALA A 94 -0.75 5.34 9.87
C ALA A 94 -0.04 5.73 8.57
N ALA A 95 0.79 4.83 8.01
CA ALA A 95 1.45 5.08 6.73
C ALA A 95 0.45 5.12 5.56
N VAL A 96 -0.54 4.22 5.53
CA VAL A 96 -1.61 4.23 4.52
C VAL A 96 -2.51 5.47 4.67
N GLU A 97 -2.86 5.87 5.89
CA GLU A 97 -3.62 7.09 6.16
C GLU A 97 -2.91 8.34 5.64
N GLN A 98 -1.57 8.40 5.72
CA GLN A 98 -0.80 9.47 5.12
C GLN A 98 -0.91 9.48 3.60
N LEU A 99 -0.89 8.32 2.93
CA LEU A 99 -1.10 8.23 1.48
C LEU A 99 -2.50 8.71 1.09
N ILE A 100 -3.53 8.37 1.86
CA ILE A 100 -4.91 8.85 1.67
C ILE A 100 -4.98 10.38 1.82
N ALA A 101 -4.35 10.91 2.87
CA ALA A 101 -4.30 12.36 3.11
C ALA A 101 -3.61 13.10 1.95
N GLN A 102 -2.56 12.52 1.37
CA GLN A 102 -1.90 13.07 0.19
C GLN A 102 -2.80 13.11 -1.04
N GLN A 103 -3.60 12.06 -1.29
CA GLN A 103 -4.53 12.08 -2.43
C GLN A 103 -5.63 13.12 -2.21
N THR A 104 -6.12 13.23 -0.99
CA THR A 104 -7.11 14.26 -0.61
C THR A 104 -6.54 15.67 -0.80
N ALA A 105 -5.32 15.92 -0.35
CA ALA A 105 -4.63 17.19 -0.54
C ALA A 105 -4.35 17.50 -2.03
N ALA A 106 -4.19 16.45 -2.86
CA ALA A 106 -4.06 16.57 -4.31
C ALA A 106 -5.41 16.76 -5.04
N GLY A 107 -6.52 16.94 -4.32
CA GLY A 107 -7.84 17.24 -4.89
C GLY A 107 -8.70 16.02 -5.21
N ILE A 108 -8.33 14.83 -4.74
CA ILE A 108 -9.12 13.60 -4.88
C ILE A 108 -9.90 13.36 -3.58
N PRO A 109 -11.18 13.75 -3.47
CA PRO A 109 -11.92 13.66 -2.22
C PRO A 109 -12.20 12.20 -1.83
N ALA A 110 -12.15 11.92 -0.53
CA ALA A 110 -12.49 10.60 0.04
C ALA A 110 -14.02 10.32 0.05
N SER A 111 -14.84 11.35 -0.16
CA SER A 111 -16.28 11.23 -0.38
C SER A 111 -16.63 11.54 -1.83
N ARG A 112 -17.69 10.90 -2.33
CA ARG A 112 -18.29 11.14 -3.64
C ARG A 112 -19.69 11.69 -3.48
#